data_AF-A0A5E4V1S8-F1
#
_entry.id   AF-A0A5E4V1S8-F1
#
_cell.length_a   1.000
_cell.length_b   1.000
_cell.length_c   1.000
_cell.angle_alpha   90.00
_cell.angle_beta   90.00
_cell.angle_gamma   90.00
#
_symmetry.space_group_name_H-M   'P 1'
#
loop_
_entity.id
_entity.type
_entity.pdbx_description
1 polymer ?
#
loop_
_entity_poly.entity_id
_entity_poly.type
_entity_poly.pdbx_seq_one_letter_code
_entity_poly.pdbx_strand_id
1 'polypeptide(L)'
;MSEVSALAQRIDALLPQTQCTKCGYAGCRPYADAIASGQASYNQCPPGGAEGVARLAKLLDRPIIALNPDNGAERPRPRAVIDESLCIGCTLCLQACPVDAIVGAAKLMHTVIEDRCTGCDLCVPPCPVDCIDMVPVTGERTGWDAWSQTQADDARSHFEVNQARLAKDRAAREARLAARAARVAPAAPGTPAAPASGQDVSPGAQTGDVAPAPSPVADEAAAAAARKQAIIQAALARAREKKAALAAEGLAPKNTTHVSAAVQAQIDEAEARRKRLGLSADDDAAPSGADSAPQKV
;
A
#
# COMPACT_ATOMS: atom_id res chain seq x y z
N MET A 1 -21.60 11.83 -19.13
CA MET A 1 -20.93 12.22 -17.87
C MET A 1 -22.03 12.63 -16.90
N SER A 2 -22.17 11.99 -15.73
CA SER A 2 -23.24 12.34 -14.78
C SER A 2 -22.95 13.66 -14.07
N GLU A 3 -23.98 14.33 -13.57
CA GLU A 3 -23.81 15.57 -12.78
C GLU A 3 -22.93 15.35 -11.54
N VAL A 4 -23.10 14.21 -10.86
CA VAL A 4 -22.26 13.80 -9.72
C VAL A 4 -20.79 13.67 -10.15
N SER A 5 -20.51 13.09 -11.31
CA SER A 5 -19.14 12.97 -11.83
C SER A 5 -18.52 14.33 -12.16
N ALA A 6 -19.31 15.28 -12.68
CA ALA A 6 -18.81 16.62 -12.98
C ALA A 6 -18.55 17.43 -11.70
N LEU A 7 -19.41 17.31 -10.69
CA LEU A 7 -19.20 17.94 -9.38
C LEU A 7 -17.97 17.35 -8.68
N ALA A 8 -17.79 16.03 -8.69
CA ALA A 8 -16.63 15.37 -8.11
C ALA A 8 -15.33 15.86 -8.76
N GLN A 9 -15.31 16.06 -10.08
CA GLN A 9 -14.14 16.62 -10.77
C GLN A 9 -13.80 18.04 -10.31
N ARG A 10 -14.81 18.90 -10.09
CA ARG A 10 -14.58 20.25 -9.54
C ARG A 10 -14.12 20.23 -8.09
N ILE A 11 -14.63 19.31 -7.28
CA ILE A 11 -14.19 19.12 -5.89
C ILE A 11 -12.74 18.66 -5.88
N ASP A 12 -12.40 17.64 -6.67
CA ASP A 12 -11.03 17.14 -6.79
C ASP A 12 -10.05 18.25 -7.20
N ALA A 13 -10.45 19.12 -8.14
CA ALA A 13 -9.70 20.32 -8.55
C ALA A 13 -9.34 21.27 -7.39
N LEU A 14 -10.16 21.32 -6.33
CA LEU A 14 -10.00 22.17 -5.16
C LEU A 14 -9.28 21.49 -3.97
N LEU A 15 -8.89 20.23 -4.12
CA LEU A 15 -8.09 19.53 -3.11
C LEU A 15 -6.59 19.79 -3.34
N PRO A 16 -5.73 19.75 -2.30
CA PRO A 16 -4.29 19.98 -2.43
C PRO A 16 -3.53 18.79 -3.07
N GLN A 17 -4.25 17.74 -3.48
CA GLN A 17 -3.71 16.61 -4.26
C GLN A 17 -2.53 15.86 -3.60
N THR A 18 -2.47 15.87 -2.26
CA THR A 18 -1.39 15.20 -1.52
C THR A 18 -1.45 13.68 -1.57
N GLN A 19 -2.63 13.10 -1.83
CA GLN A 19 -2.90 11.66 -1.81
C GLN A 19 -2.55 10.97 -0.48
N CYS A 20 -2.56 11.71 0.63
CA CYS A 20 -2.06 11.24 1.93
C CYS A 20 -2.98 10.27 2.69
N THR A 21 -4.22 10.07 2.24
CA THR A 21 -5.23 9.19 2.86
C THR A 21 -5.66 9.55 4.30
N LYS A 22 -5.21 10.70 4.84
CA LYS A 22 -5.55 11.14 6.22
C LYS A 22 -7.06 11.33 6.47
N CYS A 23 -7.83 11.58 5.41
CA CYS A 23 -9.28 11.69 5.49
C CYS A 23 -10.01 10.32 5.52
N GLY A 24 -9.28 9.20 5.52
CA GLY A 24 -9.83 7.84 5.49
C GLY A 24 -10.13 7.29 4.09
N TYR A 25 -9.96 8.09 3.04
CA TYR A 25 -10.14 7.67 1.64
C TYR A 25 -8.81 7.30 0.98
N ALA A 26 -8.86 6.44 -0.03
CA ALA A 26 -7.67 5.95 -0.74
C ALA A 26 -6.90 7.04 -1.53
N GLY A 27 -7.47 8.23 -1.70
CA GLY A 27 -6.86 9.37 -2.38
C GLY A 27 -7.81 10.56 -2.45
N CYS A 28 -7.37 11.63 -3.12
CA CYS A 28 -8.17 12.85 -3.28
C CYS A 28 -9.44 12.61 -4.12
N ARG A 29 -9.34 11.85 -5.22
CA ARG A 29 -10.48 11.59 -6.09
C ARG A 29 -11.60 10.79 -5.41
N PRO A 30 -11.34 9.66 -4.72
CA PRO A 30 -12.39 8.96 -3.98
C PRO A 30 -13.09 9.82 -2.91
N TYR A 31 -12.34 10.70 -2.23
CA TYR A 31 -12.93 11.65 -1.29
C TYR A 31 -13.83 12.68 -2.01
N ALA A 32 -13.39 13.20 -3.16
CA ALA A 32 -14.18 14.10 -3.98
C ALA A 32 -15.49 13.45 -4.49
N ASP A 33 -15.42 12.19 -4.92
CA ASP A 33 -16.59 11.41 -5.34
C ASP A 33 -17.56 11.21 -4.16
N ALA A 34 -17.05 10.96 -2.95
CA ALA A 34 -17.85 10.79 -1.74
C ALA A 34 -18.53 12.09 -1.29
N ILE A 35 -17.87 13.25 -1.44
CA ILE A 35 -18.53 14.56 -1.20
C ILE A 35 -19.63 14.79 -2.23
N ALA A 36 -19.34 14.55 -3.52
CA ALA A 36 -20.29 14.80 -4.60
C ALA A 36 -21.55 13.92 -4.49
N SER A 37 -21.41 12.69 -3.97
CA SER A 37 -22.53 11.78 -3.71
C SER A 37 -23.23 12.00 -2.36
N GLY A 38 -22.75 12.95 -1.54
CA GLY A 38 -23.30 13.22 -0.21
C GLY A 38 -22.94 12.20 0.87
N GLN A 39 -21.99 11.29 0.59
CA GLN A 39 -21.53 10.25 1.51
C GLN A 39 -20.45 10.75 2.49
N ALA A 40 -19.79 11.87 2.19
CA ALA A 40 -18.78 12.48 3.02
C ALA A 40 -19.08 13.95 3.32
N SER A 41 -18.65 14.42 4.49
CA SER A 41 -18.56 15.84 4.77
C SER A 41 -17.36 16.45 4.01
N TYR A 42 -17.37 17.75 3.77
CA TYR A 42 -16.34 18.49 3.01
C TYR A 42 -15.21 19.06 3.89
N ASN A 43 -15.22 18.78 5.19
CA ASN A 43 -14.25 19.26 6.17
C ASN A 43 -13.21 18.20 6.62
N GLN A 44 -13.00 17.16 5.81
CA GLN A 44 -12.24 15.98 6.23
C GLN A 44 -10.76 16.01 5.85
N CYS A 45 -10.25 17.07 5.19
CA CYS A 45 -8.91 17.10 4.59
C CYS A 45 -7.92 18.01 5.36
N PRO A 46 -7.09 17.48 6.27
CA PRO A 46 -6.13 18.28 7.03
C PRO A 46 -5.12 19.06 6.18
N PRO A 47 -4.53 18.50 5.10
CA PRO A 47 -3.64 19.26 4.24
C PRO A 47 -4.31 20.43 3.51
N GLY A 48 -5.64 20.38 3.34
CA GLY A 48 -6.41 21.49 2.78
C GLY A 48 -6.63 22.61 3.80
N GLY A 49 -6.58 22.29 5.10
CA GLY A 49 -6.77 23.26 6.17
C GLY A 49 -8.12 23.96 6.16
N ALA A 50 -8.24 25.02 6.95
CA ALA A 50 -9.45 25.85 7.01
C ALA A 50 -9.82 26.46 5.64
N GLU A 51 -8.82 26.92 4.88
CA GLU A 51 -9.05 27.50 3.55
C GLU A 51 -9.60 26.45 2.57
N GLY A 52 -9.12 25.20 2.62
CA GLY A 52 -9.63 24.12 1.79
C GLY A 52 -11.10 23.84 2.07
N VAL A 53 -11.50 23.86 3.35
CA VAL A 53 -12.92 23.75 3.72
C VAL A 53 -13.72 24.91 3.16
N ALA A 54 -13.21 26.15 3.25
CA ALA A 54 -13.88 27.32 2.71
C ALA A 54 -14.05 27.28 1.18
N ARG A 55 -13.03 26.80 0.44
CA ARG A 55 -13.09 26.61 -1.02
C ARG A 55 -14.16 25.59 -1.40
N LEU A 56 -14.22 24.47 -0.69
CA LEU A 56 -15.24 23.44 -0.92
C LEU A 56 -16.64 23.92 -0.53
N ALA A 57 -16.79 24.59 0.61
CA ALA A 57 -18.05 25.17 1.06
C ALA A 57 -18.63 26.13 0.02
N LYS A 58 -17.78 27.00 -0.55
CA LYS A 58 -18.16 27.91 -1.63
C LYS A 58 -18.63 27.18 -2.90
N LEU A 59 -17.94 26.11 -3.30
CA LEU A 59 -18.34 25.32 -4.47
C LEU A 59 -19.67 24.59 -4.25
N LEU A 60 -19.94 24.14 -3.03
CA LEU A 60 -21.11 23.36 -2.65
C LEU A 60 -22.31 24.21 -2.23
N ASP A 61 -22.14 25.53 -2.14
CA ASP A 61 -23.10 26.47 -1.55
C ASP A 61 -23.54 26.06 -0.13
N ARG A 62 -22.54 25.82 0.73
CA ARG A 62 -22.71 25.39 2.13
C ARG A 62 -21.98 26.34 3.08
N PRO A 63 -22.38 26.40 4.37
CA PRO A 63 -21.68 27.21 5.36
C PRO A 63 -20.24 26.74 5.55
N ILE A 64 -19.33 27.62 5.98
CA ILE A 64 -17.99 27.21 6.37
C ILE A 64 -18.07 26.54 7.75
N ILE A 65 -17.55 25.32 7.85
CA ILE A 65 -17.46 24.56 9.10
C ILE A 65 -16.00 24.33 9.47
N ALA A 66 -15.73 24.00 10.74
CA ALA A 66 -14.38 23.70 11.20
C ALA A 66 -13.82 22.41 10.57
N LEU A 67 -12.51 22.34 10.38
CA LEU A 67 -11.80 21.13 9.97
C LEU A 67 -12.09 19.99 10.97
N ASN A 68 -12.30 18.77 10.48
CA ASN A 68 -12.50 17.60 11.34
C ASN A 68 -11.21 17.27 12.12
N PRO A 69 -11.19 17.40 13.46
CA PRO A 69 -9.99 17.10 14.25
C PRO A 69 -9.60 15.61 14.22
N ASP A 70 -10.54 14.70 13.97
CA ASP A 70 -10.28 13.25 13.99
C ASP A 70 -9.32 12.81 12.88
N ASN A 71 -9.26 13.56 11.78
CA ASN A 71 -8.37 13.25 10.65
C ASN A 71 -6.99 13.91 10.78
N GLY A 72 -6.75 14.65 11.86
CA GLY A 72 -5.51 15.33 12.16
C GLY A 72 -5.58 16.86 12.01
N ALA A 73 -4.57 17.53 12.54
CA ALA A 73 -4.46 18.98 12.52
C ALA A 73 -3.86 19.52 11.21
N GLU A 74 -4.26 20.74 10.89
CA GLU A 74 -3.58 21.57 9.90
C GLU A 74 -2.14 21.87 10.38
N ARG A 75 -1.16 21.68 9.49
CA ARG A 75 0.27 21.85 9.79
C ARG A 75 1.05 22.33 8.56
N PRO A 76 2.26 22.88 8.74
CA PRO A 76 3.13 23.20 7.61
C PRO A 76 3.39 21.99 6.72
N ARG A 77 3.49 22.23 5.41
CA ARG A 77 3.74 21.16 4.44
C ARG A 77 5.14 20.59 4.70
N PRO A 78 5.24 19.28 5.00
CA PRO A 78 6.53 18.65 5.16
C PRO A 78 7.07 18.18 3.80
N ARG A 79 8.36 17.87 3.77
CA ARG A 79 9.04 17.16 2.71
C ARG A 79 9.82 16.01 3.31
N ALA A 80 9.77 14.85 2.65
CA ALA A 80 10.60 13.72 3.04
C ALA A 80 12.08 14.02 2.78
N VAL A 81 12.94 13.64 3.72
CA VAL A 81 14.40 13.65 3.61
C VAL A 81 14.88 12.26 3.99
N ILE A 82 15.69 11.64 3.14
CA ILE A 82 16.23 10.29 3.35
C ILE A 82 17.67 10.42 3.82
N ASP A 83 18.00 9.86 4.99
CA ASP A 83 19.36 9.76 5.47
C ASP A 83 20.13 8.70 4.67
N GLU A 84 21.09 9.15 3.87
CA GLU A 84 21.86 8.27 3.02
C GLU A 84 22.79 7.33 3.80
N SER A 85 23.18 7.64 5.03
CA SER A 85 24.04 6.73 5.80
C SER A 85 23.29 5.48 6.27
N LEU A 86 21.97 5.57 6.42
CA LEU A 86 21.13 4.52 6.97
C LEU A 86 20.37 3.72 5.91
N CYS A 87 20.03 4.34 4.78
CA CYS A 87 19.22 3.69 3.76
C CYS A 87 19.92 2.48 3.12
N ILE A 88 19.22 1.34 3.13
CA ILE A 88 19.73 0.04 2.63
C ILE A 88 19.28 -0.28 1.19
N GLY A 89 18.61 0.65 0.51
CA GLY A 89 18.16 0.43 -0.86
C GLY A 89 17.05 -0.61 -1.00
N CYS A 90 16.12 -0.70 -0.04
CA CYS A 90 15.06 -1.73 -0.01
C CYS A 90 13.88 -1.50 -0.97
N THR A 91 13.78 -0.30 -1.57
CA THR A 91 12.73 0.15 -2.52
C THR A 91 11.29 0.25 -2.00
N LEU A 92 11.02 -0.09 -0.73
CA LEU A 92 9.66 -0.03 -0.16
C LEU A 92 9.06 1.40 -0.14
N CYS A 93 9.87 2.41 0.18
CA CYS A 93 9.46 3.81 0.13
C CYS A 93 9.11 4.27 -1.29
N LEU A 94 9.83 3.79 -2.31
CA LEU A 94 9.56 4.08 -3.70
C LEU A 94 8.21 3.50 -4.14
N GLN A 95 7.86 2.30 -3.69
CA GLN A 95 6.54 1.70 -3.98
C GLN A 95 5.39 2.43 -3.28
N ALA A 96 5.64 2.99 -2.10
CA ALA A 96 4.63 3.72 -1.32
C ALA A 96 4.42 5.16 -1.80
N CYS A 97 5.34 5.73 -2.59
CA CYS A 97 5.24 7.11 -3.04
C CYS A 97 4.13 7.25 -4.10
N PRO A 98 3.05 8.02 -3.82
CA PRO A 98 1.93 8.14 -4.76
C PRO A 98 2.29 8.93 -6.01
N VAL A 99 3.32 9.78 -5.95
CA VAL A 99 3.69 10.75 -7.00
C VAL A 99 5.08 10.49 -7.60
N ASP A 100 5.67 9.33 -7.34
CA ASP A 100 7.02 8.96 -7.81
C ASP A 100 8.09 10.04 -7.50
N ALA A 101 8.01 10.65 -6.30
CA ALA A 101 8.97 11.65 -5.83
C ALA A 101 10.26 11.04 -5.27
N ILE A 102 10.31 9.73 -5.02
CA ILE A 102 11.50 9.03 -4.51
C ILE A 102 12.18 8.32 -5.67
N VAL A 103 13.47 8.55 -5.84
CA VAL A 103 14.30 7.91 -6.88
C VAL A 103 15.40 7.09 -6.25
N GLY A 104 15.78 6.00 -6.91
CA GLY A 104 16.79 5.05 -6.45
C GLY A 104 16.62 3.70 -7.12
N ALA A 105 17.37 2.70 -6.69
CA ALA A 105 17.23 1.34 -7.17
C ALA A 105 17.50 0.34 -6.05
N ALA A 106 17.21 -0.94 -6.31
CA ALA A 106 17.50 -2.00 -5.36
C ALA A 106 19.00 -2.00 -5.00
N LYS A 107 19.29 -2.00 -3.69
CA LYS A 107 20.65 -1.94 -3.12
C LYS A 107 21.42 -0.65 -3.43
N LEU A 108 20.77 0.38 -3.96
CA LEU A 108 21.33 1.72 -4.14
C LEU A 108 20.58 2.72 -3.26
N MET A 109 21.25 3.84 -2.98
CA MET A 109 20.70 4.90 -2.16
C MET A 109 19.45 5.51 -2.81
N HIS A 110 18.47 5.83 -1.98
CA HIS A 110 17.28 6.56 -2.42
C HIS A 110 17.41 8.03 -2.04
N THR A 111 16.87 8.91 -2.87
CA THR A 111 16.76 10.34 -2.59
C THR A 111 15.40 10.88 -3.05
N VAL A 112 15.05 12.09 -2.63
CA VAL A 112 13.74 12.71 -2.86
C VAL A 112 13.89 13.85 -3.86
N ILE A 113 13.09 13.84 -4.93
CA ILE A 113 12.90 14.98 -5.82
C ILE A 113 12.03 15.99 -5.07
N GLU A 114 12.64 17.07 -4.59
CA GLU A 114 12.00 18.02 -3.68
C GLU A 114 10.70 18.61 -4.23
N ASP A 115 10.70 18.98 -5.50
CA ASP A 115 9.57 19.63 -6.17
C ASP A 115 8.36 18.70 -6.36
N ARG A 116 8.57 17.37 -6.34
CA ARG A 116 7.49 16.39 -6.50
C ARG A 116 6.93 15.91 -5.17
N CYS A 117 7.66 16.08 -4.07
CA CYS A 117 7.24 15.56 -2.78
C CYS A 117 6.02 16.33 -2.26
N THR A 118 4.90 15.62 -2.08
CA THR A 118 3.67 16.23 -1.57
C THR A 118 3.57 16.30 -0.05
N GLY A 119 4.54 15.72 0.67
CA GLY A 119 4.48 15.65 2.13
C GLY A 119 3.40 14.72 2.67
N CYS A 120 3.09 13.64 1.94
CA CYS A 120 2.00 12.71 2.27
C CYS A 120 2.29 11.75 3.43
N ASP A 121 3.53 11.67 3.91
CA ASP A 121 4.03 10.78 4.97
C ASP A 121 3.96 9.27 4.65
N LEU A 122 3.39 8.85 3.52
CA LEU A 122 3.19 7.42 3.17
C LEU A 122 4.47 6.59 3.06
N CYS A 123 5.62 7.25 2.83
CA CYS A 123 6.90 6.57 2.72
C CYS A 123 7.56 6.23 4.07
N VAL A 124 7.13 6.86 5.16
CA VAL A 124 7.73 6.68 6.49
C VAL A 124 7.44 5.29 7.08
N PRO A 125 6.16 4.83 7.18
CA PRO A 125 5.85 3.52 7.76
C PRO A 125 6.54 2.31 7.09
N PRO A 126 6.65 2.22 5.75
CA PRO A 126 7.27 1.06 5.11
C PRO A 126 8.80 1.03 5.19
N CYS A 127 9.47 2.06 5.72
CA CYS A 127 10.93 2.09 5.81
C CYS A 127 11.45 1.19 6.96
N PRO A 128 12.16 0.09 6.69
CA PRO A 128 12.50 -0.90 7.72
C PRO A 128 13.66 -0.47 8.63
N VAL A 129 14.51 0.44 8.13
CA VAL A 129 15.63 1.05 8.87
C VAL A 129 15.29 2.44 9.36
N ASP A 130 14.13 2.93 8.95
CA ASP A 130 13.59 4.23 9.29
C ASP A 130 14.63 5.37 9.24
N CYS A 131 15.05 5.59 8.01
CA CYS A 131 15.96 6.64 7.59
C CYS A 131 15.22 7.84 6.97
N ILE A 132 13.92 8.04 7.24
CA ILE A 132 13.11 9.06 6.55
C ILE A 132 12.55 10.06 7.55
N ASP A 133 13.00 11.31 7.44
CA ASP A 133 12.52 12.44 8.24
C ASP A 133 11.52 13.29 7.42
N MET A 134 10.46 13.78 8.07
CA MET A 134 9.48 14.68 7.46
C MET A 134 9.72 16.12 7.93
N VAL A 135 10.45 16.89 7.13
CA VAL A 135 10.90 18.24 7.49
C VAL A 135 9.90 19.29 6.99
N PRO A 136 9.39 20.21 7.83
CA PRO A 136 8.54 21.31 7.38
C PRO A 136 9.31 22.26 6.45
N VAL A 137 8.77 22.53 5.25
CA VAL A 137 9.45 23.37 4.23
C VAL A 137 8.70 24.66 3.90
N THR A 138 7.53 24.90 4.49
CA THR A 138 6.71 26.09 4.22
C THR A 138 6.72 27.13 5.35
N GLY A 139 7.59 26.96 6.36
CA GLY A 139 7.63 27.81 7.55
C GLY A 139 6.30 27.72 8.30
N GLU A 140 5.70 28.85 8.63
CA GLU A 140 4.39 28.93 9.30
C GLU A 140 3.19 28.74 8.37
N ARG A 141 3.41 28.69 7.04
CA ARG A 141 2.29 28.54 6.08
C ARG A 141 1.73 27.12 6.15
N THR A 142 0.42 27.02 6.32
CA THR A 142 -0.34 25.77 6.43
C THR A 142 -1.48 25.72 5.40
N GLY A 143 -2.23 24.62 5.35
CA GLY A 143 -3.41 24.53 4.49
C GLY A 143 -3.10 24.91 3.05
N TRP A 144 -3.94 25.72 2.43
CA TRP A 144 -3.71 26.22 1.07
C TRP A 144 -2.69 27.35 0.96
N ASP A 145 -2.34 28.07 2.04
CA ASP A 145 -1.21 29.01 2.02
C ASP A 145 0.14 28.30 1.80
N ALA A 146 0.22 27.00 2.10
CA ALA A 146 1.38 26.15 1.87
C ALA A 146 1.48 25.62 0.42
N TRP A 147 0.46 25.88 -0.42
CA TRP A 147 0.33 25.36 -1.78
C TRP A 147 -0.01 26.45 -2.78
N SER A 148 0.44 26.30 -4.03
CA SER A 148 -0.19 26.97 -5.17
C SER A 148 -1.10 26.02 -5.93
N GLN A 149 -2.05 26.56 -6.71
CA GLN A 149 -2.89 25.74 -7.58
C GLN A 149 -2.03 24.93 -8.56
N THR A 150 -0.98 25.53 -9.13
CA THR A 150 -0.02 24.85 -10.01
C THR A 150 0.64 23.66 -9.33
N GLN A 151 1.10 23.81 -8.08
CA GLN A 151 1.72 22.70 -7.33
C GLN A 151 0.73 21.56 -7.07
N ALA A 152 -0.54 21.87 -6.77
CA ALA A 152 -1.57 20.86 -6.59
C ALA A 152 -1.89 20.12 -7.91
N ASP A 153 -1.92 20.86 -9.04
CA ASP A 153 -2.17 20.27 -10.35
C ASP A 153 -0.99 19.41 -10.84
N ASP A 154 0.26 19.85 -10.59
CA ASP A 154 1.47 19.06 -10.87
C ASP A 154 1.48 17.77 -10.03
N ALA A 155 1.12 17.85 -8.75
CA ALA A 155 0.97 16.68 -7.88
C ALA A 155 -0.09 15.70 -8.40
N ARG A 156 -1.24 16.20 -8.87
CA ARG A 156 -2.27 15.38 -9.52
C ARG A 156 -1.72 14.69 -10.77
N SER A 157 -1.07 15.43 -11.65
CA SER A 157 -0.48 14.91 -12.89
C SER A 157 0.53 13.78 -12.61
N HIS A 158 1.43 13.98 -11.64
CA HIS A 158 2.38 12.95 -11.22
C HIS A 158 1.69 11.70 -10.66
N PHE A 159 0.66 11.88 -9.84
CA PHE A 159 -0.14 10.76 -9.33
C PHE A 159 -0.82 9.99 -10.45
N GLU A 160 -1.47 10.67 -11.40
CA GLU A 160 -2.14 10.04 -12.53
C GLU A 160 -1.18 9.26 -13.43
N VAL A 161 0.00 9.82 -13.71
CA VAL A 161 1.06 9.13 -14.46
C VAL A 161 1.53 7.87 -13.71
N ASN A 162 1.76 7.97 -12.41
CA ASN A 162 2.14 6.82 -11.59
C ASN A 162 1.05 5.73 -11.60
N GLN A 163 -0.22 6.09 -11.39
CA GLN A 163 -1.33 5.15 -11.43
C GLN A 163 -1.45 4.46 -12.79
N ALA A 164 -1.31 5.21 -13.89
CA ALA A 164 -1.32 4.64 -15.23
C ALA A 164 -0.15 3.66 -15.45
N ARG A 165 1.04 3.97 -14.94
CA ARG A 165 2.20 3.07 -14.97
C ARG A 165 1.93 1.79 -14.17
N LEU A 166 1.48 1.91 -12.92
CA LEU A 166 1.17 0.76 -12.05
C LEU A 166 0.07 -0.14 -12.62
N ALA A 167 -0.95 0.45 -13.25
CA ALA A 167 -2.01 -0.29 -13.93
C ALA A 167 -1.47 -1.11 -15.10
N LYS A 168 -0.62 -0.51 -15.95
CA LYS A 168 0.05 -1.22 -17.06
C LYS A 168 0.94 -2.35 -16.55
N ASP A 169 1.74 -2.09 -15.52
CA ASP A 169 2.62 -3.09 -14.92
C ASP A 169 1.83 -4.26 -14.31
N ARG A 170 0.71 -3.97 -13.65
CA ARG A 170 -0.21 -4.98 -13.10
C ARG A 170 -0.80 -5.84 -14.20
N ALA A 171 -1.37 -5.23 -15.24
CA ALA A 171 -1.96 -5.94 -16.36
C ALA A 171 -0.92 -6.83 -17.09
N ALA A 172 0.30 -6.34 -17.27
CA ALA A 172 1.38 -7.12 -17.87
C ALA A 172 1.79 -8.33 -17.01
N ARG A 173 1.86 -8.17 -15.68
CA ARG A 173 2.14 -9.28 -14.76
C ARG A 173 1.01 -10.32 -14.77
N GLU A 174 -0.24 -9.88 -14.71
CA GLU A 174 -1.42 -10.75 -14.78
C GLU A 174 -1.44 -11.53 -16.09
N ALA A 175 -1.20 -10.88 -17.23
CA ALA A 175 -1.11 -11.54 -18.53
C ALA A 175 0.00 -12.59 -18.59
N ARG A 176 1.18 -12.29 -18.02
CA ARG A 176 2.29 -13.26 -17.94
C ARG A 176 1.95 -14.47 -17.07
N LEU A 177 1.28 -14.25 -15.95
CA LEU A 177 0.83 -15.33 -15.05
C LEU A 177 -0.23 -16.19 -15.73
N ALA A 178 -1.22 -15.58 -16.38
CA ALA A 178 -2.25 -16.28 -17.14
C ALA A 178 -1.64 -17.12 -18.29
N ALA A 179 -0.69 -16.55 -19.05
CA ALA A 179 0.02 -17.28 -20.10
C ALA A 179 0.85 -18.45 -19.56
N ARG A 180 1.45 -18.31 -18.37
CA ARG A 180 2.16 -19.41 -17.70
C ARG A 180 1.18 -20.49 -17.25
N ALA A 181 0.05 -20.11 -16.66
CA ALA A 181 -0.99 -21.04 -16.21
C ALA A 181 -1.57 -21.86 -17.38
N ALA A 182 -1.87 -21.20 -18.51
CA ALA A 182 -2.38 -21.86 -19.71
C ALA A 182 -1.41 -22.90 -20.31
N ARG A 183 -0.09 -22.73 -20.13
CA ARG A 183 0.93 -23.69 -20.59
C ARG A 183 1.07 -24.92 -19.68
N VAL A 184 0.68 -24.80 -18.42
CA VAL A 184 0.81 -25.87 -17.40
C VAL A 184 -0.54 -26.60 -17.19
N ALA A 185 -1.64 -26.02 -17.67
CA ALA A 185 -2.94 -26.68 -17.64
C ALA A 185 -2.88 -28.00 -18.45
N PRO A 186 -3.30 -29.12 -17.86
CA PRO A 186 -3.35 -30.40 -18.59
C PRO A 186 -4.31 -30.25 -19.77
N ALA A 187 -3.94 -30.80 -20.92
CA ALA A 187 -4.84 -30.89 -22.06
C ALA A 187 -6.13 -31.58 -21.61
N ALA A 188 -7.26 -30.89 -21.78
CA ALA A 188 -8.56 -31.49 -21.49
C ALA A 188 -8.71 -32.81 -22.27
N PRO A 189 -9.32 -33.87 -21.69
CA PRO A 189 -9.58 -35.09 -22.43
C PRO A 189 -10.43 -34.76 -23.65
N GLY A 190 -9.94 -35.16 -24.83
CA GLY A 190 -10.51 -34.78 -26.11
C GLY A 190 -11.98 -35.14 -26.26
N THR A 191 -12.72 -34.26 -26.93
CA THR A 191 -14.01 -34.53 -27.57
C THR A 191 -13.93 -35.82 -28.40
N PRO A 192 -14.91 -36.73 -28.32
CA PRO A 192 -14.85 -37.98 -29.09
C PRO A 192 -15.01 -37.69 -30.58
N ALA A 193 -14.04 -38.17 -31.38
CA ALA A 193 -14.15 -38.25 -32.82
C ALA A 193 -15.18 -39.33 -33.21
N ALA A 194 -16.07 -38.99 -34.13
CA ALA A 194 -17.02 -39.91 -34.76
C ALA A 194 -16.30 -40.91 -35.70
N PRO A 195 -16.90 -42.09 -35.98
CA PRO A 195 -16.15 -43.30 -36.32
C PRO A 195 -15.91 -43.48 -37.82
N ALA A 196 -14.77 -44.10 -38.15
CA ALA A 196 -14.55 -44.79 -39.41
C ALA A 196 -14.23 -46.26 -39.13
N SER A 197 -14.95 -47.12 -39.83
CA SER A 197 -15.06 -48.58 -39.81
C SER A 197 -13.78 -49.37 -40.07
N GLY A 198 -13.65 -50.57 -39.46
CA GLY A 198 -12.71 -51.61 -39.90
C GLY A 198 -12.37 -52.72 -38.87
N GLN A 199 -13.23 -53.75 -38.81
CA GLN A 199 -13.05 -55.19 -38.52
C GLN A 199 -11.93 -55.74 -37.59
N ASP A 200 -12.41 -56.41 -36.53
CA ASP A 200 -12.04 -57.71 -35.92
C ASP A 200 -10.57 -58.20 -35.84
N VAL A 201 -10.12 -58.51 -34.60
CA VAL A 201 -9.96 -59.88 -34.03
C VAL A 201 -9.33 -59.78 -32.62
N SER A 202 -9.92 -60.50 -31.65
CA SER A 202 -9.43 -60.77 -30.27
C SER A 202 -8.94 -62.24 -30.18
N PRO A 203 -8.39 -62.79 -29.05
CA PRO A 203 -8.23 -62.24 -27.69
C PRO A 203 -6.87 -62.53 -27.00
N GLY A 204 -6.64 -61.96 -25.80
CA GLY A 204 -5.65 -62.52 -24.86
C GLY A 204 -5.21 -61.64 -23.67
N ALA A 205 -6.10 -61.49 -22.66
CA ALA A 205 -5.82 -61.65 -21.23
C ALA A 205 -4.53 -61.07 -20.56
N GLN A 206 -4.66 -60.03 -19.71
CA GLN A 206 -4.64 -60.14 -18.22
C GLN A 206 -4.43 -58.78 -17.53
N THR A 207 -5.17 -58.63 -16.43
CA THR A 207 -5.33 -57.51 -15.51
C THR A 207 -4.17 -57.38 -14.51
N GLY A 208 -3.82 -56.14 -14.16
CA GLY A 208 -2.95 -55.83 -13.03
C GLY A 208 -3.14 -54.39 -12.57
N ASP A 209 -4.02 -54.19 -11.59
CA ASP A 209 -4.19 -52.97 -10.80
C ASP A 209 -2.86 -52.55 -10.14
N VAL A 210 -2.41 -51.32 -10.40
CA VAL A 210 -1.44 -50.62 -9.53
C VAL A 210 -1.95 -49.21 -9.28
N ALA A 211 -2.34 -48.96 -8.03
CA ALA A 211 -2.69 -47.66 -7.51
C ALA A 211 -1.52 -46.66 -7.67
N PRO A 212 -1.77 -45.39 -8.03
CA PRO A 212 -0.71 -44.41 -8.20
C PRO A 212 -0.16 -43.97 -6.83
N ALA A 213 1.14 -44.16 -6.61
CA ALA A 213 1.88 -43.56 -5.50
C ALA A 213 1.93 -42.02 -5.64
N PRO A 214 1.92 -41.26 -4.53
CA PRO A 214 1.94 -39.80 -4.57
C PRO A 214 3.29 -39.26 -5.11
N SER A 215 3.23 -38.29 -6.02
CA SER A 215 4.37 -37.83 -6.82
C SER A 215 5.37 -36.93 -6.06
N PRO A 216 6.70 -37.08 -6.28
CA PRO A 216 7.80 -36.37 -5.60
C PRO A 216 7.92 -34.86 -5.88
N VAL A 217 7.07 -34.32 -6.77
CA VAL A 217 7.06 -32.90 -7.16
C VAL A 217 6.43 -31.97 -6.12
N ALA A 218 5.57 -32.50 -5.24
CA ALA A 218 4.96 -31.72 -4.16
C ALA A 218 5.97 -31.43 -3.02
N ASP A 219 6.82 -32.41 -2.69
CA ASP A 219 7.84 -32.30 -1.65
C ASP A 219 8.96 -31.33 -2.03
N GLU A 220 9.34 -31.28 -3.31
CA GLU A 220 10.39 -30.37 -3.79
C GLU A 220 9.93 -28.90 -3.82
N ALA A 221 8.66 -28.65 -4.17
CA ALA A 221 8.06 -27.33 -4.11
C ALA A 221 7.91 -26.81 -2.68
N ALA A 222 7.52 -27.67 -1.74
CA ALA A 222 7.46 -27.36 -0.31
C ALA A 222 8.85 -27.08 0.27
N ALA A 223 9.87 -27.88 -0.10
CA ALA A 223 11.25 -27.65 0.31
C ALA A 223 11.84 -26.33 -0.24
N ALA A 224 11.51 -25.97 -1.48
CA ALA A 224 11.92 -24.70 -2.07
C ALA A 224 11.27 -23.50 -1.38
N ALA A 225 9.98 -23.60 -1.01
CA ALA A 225 9.28 -22.57 -0.24
C ALA A 225 9.90 -22.39 1.16
N ALA A 226 10.20 -23.49 1.86
CA ALA A 226 10.85 -23.46 3.16
C ALA A 226 12.24 -22.80 3.13
N ARG A 227 13.07 -23.12 2.12
CA ARG A 227 14.38 -22.48 1.91
C ARG A 227 14.25 -20.98 1.65
N LYS A 228 13.28 -20.57 0.82
CA LYS A 228 13.01 -19.15 0.56
C LYS A 228 12.57 -18.41 1.83
N GLN A 229 11.71 -19.04 2.62
CA GLN A 229 11.25 -18.48 3.90
C GLN A 229 12.40 -18.34 4.90
N ALA A 230 13.28 -19.35 5.00
CA ALA A 230 14.47 -19.28 5.86
C ALA A 230 15.43 -18.14 5.45
N ILE A 231 15.64 -17.93 4.14
CA ILE A 231 16.47 -16.83 3.64
C ILE A 231 15.87 -15.47 4.00
N ILE A 232 14.56 -15.30 3.84
CA ILE A 232 13.85 -14.07 4.20
C ILE A 232 13.96 -13.82 5.70
N GLN A 233 13.72 -14.84 6.54
CA GLN A 233 13.83 -14.72 7.99
C GLN A 233 15.26 -14.35 8.43
N ALA A 234 16.28 -14.96 7.83
CA ALA A 234 17.67 -14.60 8.10
C ALA A 234 18.01 -13.16 7.65
N ALA A 235 17.45 -12.68 6.55
CA ALA A 235 17.61 -11.29 6.12
C ALA A 235 16.94 -10.30 7.08
N LEU A 236 15.73 -10.61 7.56
CA LEU A 236 15.01 -9.79 8.54
C LEU A 236 15.72 -9.77 9.90
N ALA A 237 16.23 -10.92 10.37
CA ALA A 237 17.01 -11.00 11.61
C ALA A 237 18.24 -10.09 11.57
N ARG A 238 19.04 -10.17 10.49
CA ARG A 238 20.20 -9.27 10.29
C ARG A 238 19.81 -7.79 10.23
N ALA A 239 18.67 -7.46 9.63
CA ALA A 239 18.16 -6.09 9.61
C ALA A 239 17.79 -5.61 11.03
N ARG A 240 17.18 -6.46 11.86
CA ARG A 240 16.84 -6.16 13.26
C ARG A 240 18.10 -5.99 14.13
N GLU A 241 19.10 -6.85 13.96
CA GLU A 241 20.38 -6.73 14.66
C GLU A 241 21.11 -5.43 14.28
N LYS A 242 21.17 -5.11 12.98
CA LYS A 242 21.74 -3.83 12.51
C LYS A 242 20.98 -2.62 13.07
N LYS A 243 19.65 -2.69 13.10
CA LYS A 243 18.79 -1.66 13.72
C LYS A 243 19.11 -1.47 15.20
N ALA A 244 19.26 -2.57 15.96
CA ALA A 244 19.59 -2.54 17.38
C ALA A 244 21.00 -1.98 17.64
N ALA A 245 21.98 -2.35 16.82
CA ALA A 245 23.34 -1.81 16.90
C ALA A 245 23.37 -0.30 16.64
N LEU A 246 22.74 0.16 15.54
CA LEU A 246 22.61 1.59 15.24
C LEU A 246 21.86 2.35 16.33
N ALA A 247 20.85 1.73 16.95
CA ALA A 247 20.12 2.33 18.06
C ALA A 247 20.98 2.46 19.33
N ALA A 248 21.83 1.48 19.64
CA ALA A 248 22.78 1.55 20.75
C ALA A 248 23.83 2.65 20.54
N GLU A 249 24.16 2.97 19.29
CA GLU A 249 25.06 4.06 18.89
C GLU A 249 24.34 5.43 18.83
N GLY A 250 23.04 5.49 19.12
CA GLY A 250 22.25 6.72 19.05
C GLY A 250 21.82 7.14 17.63
N LEU A 251 22.11 6.32 16.61
CA LEU A 251 21.61 6.47 15.24
C LEU A 251 20.32 5.65 15.02
N ALA A 252 19.47 5.62 16.06
CA ALA A 252 18.24 4.86 16.06
C ALA A 252 17.23 5.43 15.04
N PRO A 253 16.34 4.58 14.52
CA PRO A 253 15.21 5.01 13.71
C PRO A 253 14.31 6.01 14.45
N LYS A 254 14.21 7.21 13.86
CA LYS A 254 13.57 8.42 14.39
C LYS A 254 12.03 8.43 14.29
N ASN A 255 11.40 7.64 13.42
CA ASN A 255 9.94 7.51 13.25
C ASN A 255 9.22 6.81 14.41
N THR A 256 9.95 6.16 15.30
CA THR A 256 9.37 5.54 16.51
C THR A 256 9.66 6.32 17.79
N THR A 257 10.49 7.38 17.74
CA THR A 257 11.09 7.94 18.96
C THR A 257 11.00 9.47 19.09
N HIS A 258 10.25 10.15 18.23
CA HIS A 258 9.98 11.59 18.37
C HIS A 258 8.48 11.93 18.47
N VAL A 259 7.78 11.25 19.38
CA VAL A 259 6.40 11.59 19.73
C VAL A 259 6.37 12.46 20.99
N SER A 260 5.57 13.52 20.99
CA SER A 260 5.43 14.40 22.15
C SER A 260 4.89 13.63 23.35
N ALA A 261 5.14 14.12 24.57
CA ALA A 261 4.68 13.46 25.79
C ALA A 261 3.16 13.18 25.80
N ALA A 262 2.38 14.05 25.16
CA ALA A 262 0.93 13.86 25.00
C ALA A 262 0.58 12.69 24.07
N VAL A 263 1.32 12.52 22.96
CA VAL A 263 1.10 11.41 22.03
C VAL A 263 1.63 10.11 22.63
N GLN A 264 2.74 10.15 23.36
CA GLN A 264 3.26 8.98 24.07
C GLN A 264 2.24 8.45 25.09
N ALA A 265 1.59 9.34 25.86
CA ALA A 265 0.55 8.94 26.80
C ALA A 265 -0.67 8.27 26.11
N GLN A 266 -1.03 8.73 24.90
CA GLN A 266 -2.11 8.11 24.11
C GLN A 266 -1.72 6.71 23.61
N ILE A 267 -0.47 6.53 23.20
CA ILE A 267 0.08 5.22 22.80
C ILE A 267 0.03 4.27 24.01
N ASP A 268 0.52 4.71 25.16
CA ASP A 268 0.56 3.89 26.38
C ASP A 268 -0.86 3.49 26.85
N GLU A 269 -1.83 4.40 26.77
CA GLU A 269 -3.22 4.10 27.13
C GLU A 269 -3.88 3.10 26.14
N ALA A 270 -3.59 3.24 24.85
CA ALA A 270 -4.06 2.30 23.83
C ALA A 270 -3.44 0.92 24.01
N GLU A 271 -2.15 0.82 24.33
CA GLU A 271 -1.47 -0.43 24.63
C GLU A 271 -1.98 -1.06 25.92
N ALA A 272 -2.22 -0.28 26.98
CA ALA A 272 -2.85 -0.75 28.21
C ALA A 272 -4.28 -1.26 27.97
N ARG A 273 -5.02 -0.65 27.04
CA ARG A 273 -6.33 -1.16 26.60
C ARG A 273 -6.20 -2.47 25.83
N ARG A 274 -5.27 -2.61 24.87
CA ARG A 274 -5.00 -3.86 24.16
C ARG A 274 -4.61 -4.99 25.13
N LYS A 275 -3.74 -4.70 26.09
CA LYS A 275 -3.31 -5.64 27.13
C LYS A 275 -4.46 -6.11 28.01
N ARG A 276 -5.38 -5.21 28.40
CA ARG A 276 -6.62 -5.57 29.13
C ARG A 276 -7.56 -6.46 28.31
N LEU A 277 -7.53 -6.32 26.98
CA LEU A 277 -8.32 -7.13 26.04
C LEU A 277 -7.60 -8.41 25.60
N GLY A 278 -6.41 -8.70 26.14
CA GLY A 278 -5.65 -9.91 25.81
C GLY A 278 -5.04 -9.95 24.41
N LEU A 279 -4.94 -8.81 23.72
CA LEU A 279 -4.34 -8.69 22.39
C LEU A 279 -2.86 -8.35 22.54
N SER A 280 -1.95 -9.30 22.31
CA SER A 280 -0.51 -9.09 22.42
C SER A 280 0.09 -8.52 21.13
N ALA A 281 1.24 -7.87 21.21
CA ALA A 281 1.95 -7.31 20.04
C ALA A 281 2.51 -8.41 19.11
N ASP A 282 2.56 -9.67 19.58
CA ASP A 282 3.06 -10.81 18.81
C ASP A 282 1.99 -11.47 17.92
N ASP A 283 0.70 -11.12 18.12
CA ASP A 283 -0.42 -11.71 17.36
C ASP A 283 -0.59 -11.16 15.93
N ASP A 284 0.06 -10.03 15.62
CA ASP A 284 -0.03 -9.38 14.30
C ASP A 284 1.01 -9.91 13.27
N ALA A 285 1.71 -11.01 13.59
CA ALA A 285 2.80 -11.56 12.78
C ALA A 285 2.53 -12.97 12.20
N ALA A 286 1.35 -13.25 11.64
CA ALA A 286 1.17 -14.35 10.68
C ALA A 286 -0.12 -14.21 9.83
N PRO A 287 -0.09 -14.48 8.51
CA PRO A 287 -1.30 -14.78 7.75
C PRO A 287 -1.62 -16.27 7.88
N SER A 288 -2.46 -16.65 8.84
CA SER A 288 -2.98 -18.02 8.90
C SER A 288 -4.22 -18.14 8.02
N GLY A 289 -4.03 -18.56 6.78
CA GLY A 289 -5.06 -19.26 6.04
C GLY A 289 -5.26 -20.64 6.63
N ALA A 290 -6.44 -20.90 7.19
CA ALA A 290 -6.95 -22.25 7.39
C ALA A 290 -8.49 -22.18 7.42
N ASP A 291 -9.04 -22.83 6.40
CA ASP A 291 -10.44 -23.12 6.17
C ASP A 291 -11.08 -23.85 7.36
N SER A 292 -12.31 -23.51 7.71
CA SER A 292 -13.12 -24.26 8.68
C SER A 292 -14.58 -24.17 8.27
N ALA A 293 -15.00 -25.12 7.43
CA ALA A 293 -16.40 -25.40 7.14
C ALA A 293 -17.13 -25.85 8.42
N PRO A 294 -18.41 -25.46 8.61
CA PRO A 294 -19.17 -25.84 9.80
C PRO A 294 -19.76 -27.25 9.67
N GLN A 295 -19.49 -28.12 10.65
CA GLN A 295 -20.31 -29.31 10.92
C GLN A 295 -21.68 -28.86 11.44
N LYS A 296 -22.74 -29.23 10.72
CA LYS A 296 -24.12 -29.21 11.23
C LYS A 296 -24.43 -30.53 11.92
N VAL A 297 -25.15 -30.41 13.03
CA VAL A 297 -25.93 -31.43 13.74
C VAL A 297 -27.03 -31.99 12.83
#